data_AF-A0A388SS75-F1
#
_entry.id   AF-A0A388SS75-F1
#
_cell.length_a   1.000
_cell.length_b   1.000
_cell.length_c   1.000
_cell.angle_alpha   90.00
_cell.angle_beta   90.00
_cell.angle_gamma   90.00
#
_symmetry.space_group_name_H-M   'P 1'
#
loop_
_entity.id
_entity.type
_entity.pdbx_description
1 polymer ?
#
loop_
_entity_poly.entity_id
_entity_poly.type
_entity_poly.pdbx_seq_one_letter_code
_entity_poly.pdbx_strand_id
1 'polypeptide(L)'
;MTPLHTTSVRRRRLGAAAAAAGLLATLLAAGPAAATPDPGDAPAERTPSSEQAAAAEALTRSGDIPSVDEVVHSGNIRHLANVPKDALPGTNSDLAFQGRYAFAGNYDGFRIFDIRNPRAPKTVAQVLCPGAQNDISVSGNLLFLSTDSSRSDDSCASTSQSATEKSSWEGIKVFDISDKRNPRYVAAVETACGSHTHTLVPERRDVYVYVSSYSPNALFPDCRPPHDGISVIKVPRNAPEKSRVVGFPVLFPGEGPDGGGNPGGPVNPGVSKTTGCHDITVLPSRDLAAGACMGDGILFDIRDPERPKVLDQVQDNVNFAFWHSATFNQDARKVVFTDELGGGGGATCNPETGPNRGADGIYDIVGKGDGRKLVFRGYYKIDRHQAPTENCVAHNGSLIPVKGRDIMVQAWYQGGVSVWEFTDSTRPREIAYFERGPLSTDTAATGGSWSAYYYNGHIYSNDITKGLDVLKLDDRRTDPAKRVRMRELNVQTQPDYLDRSGG
;
A
#
# COMPACT_ATOMS: atom_id res chain seq x y z
N MET A 1 -91.59 32.28 5.25
CA MET A 1 -90.65 33.37 4.91
C MET A 1 -89.26 32.77 4.86
N THR A 2 -88.68 32.70 3.66
CA THR A 2 -87.24 32.49 3.36
C THR A 2 -86.38 33.61 3.99
N PRO A 3 -85.03 33.54 4.03
CA PRO A 3 -84.08 32.52 3.56
C PRO A 3 -82.99 32.22 4.65
N LEU A 4 -81.95 31.39 4.56
CA LEU A 4 -80.95 31.03 3.55
C LEU A 4 -80.42 29.61 3.88
N HIS A 5 -80.51 28.63 2.98
CA HIS A 5 -79.45 28.20 2.04
C HIS A 5 -78.11 27.83 2.73
N THR A 6 -77.86 26.55 3.04
CA THR A 6 -77.20 25.49 2.19
C THR A 6 -75.77 25.84 1.79
N THR A 7 -74.73 25.05 2.06
CA THR A 7 -74.61 23.63 1.64
C THR A 7 -73.74 22.75 2.55
N SER A 8 -74.15 21.49 2.56
CA SER A 8 -73.59 20.28 3.18
C SER A 8 -72.22 19.83 2.69
N VAL A 9 -71.43 19.20 3.56
CA VAL A 9 -70.69 17.97 3.21
C VAL A 9 -70.77 16.96 4.36
N ARG A 10 -71.05 15.71 3.99
CA ARG A 10 -71.31 14.53 4.82
C ARG A 10 -70.17 14.20 5.81
N ARG A 11 -70.60 13.76 6.99
CA ARG A 11 -69.85 12.84 7.87
C ARG A 11 -69.47 11.56 7.12
N ARG A 12 -68.23 11.10 7.32
CA ARG A 12 -67.97 9.77 7.92
C ARG A 12 -66.56 9.75 8.53
N ARG A 13 -66.53 9.43 9.82
CA ARG A 13 -65.31 9.16 10.59
C ARG A 13 -64.86 7.70 10.35
N LEU A 14 -63.58 7.50 10.66
CA LEU A 14 -62.90 6.27 11.07
C LEU A 14 -62.08 5.55 9.98
N GLY A 15 -60.77 5.52 10.23
CA GLY A 15 -59.78 4.71 9.53
C GLY A 15 -58.38 5.24 9.85
N ALA A 16 -57.80 4.77 10.96
CA ALA A 16 -56.46 5.10 11.40
C ALA A 16 -55.38 4.63 10.41
N ALA A 17 -54.27 5.37 10.29
CA ALA A 17 -52.90 4.86 10.46
C ALA A 17 -51.84 5.86 9.99
N ALA A 18 -50.89 6.11 10.90
CA ALA A 18 -49.48 6.44 10.72
C ALA A 18 -49.07 7.54 9.72
N ALA A 19 -48.63 8.67 10.28
CA ALA A 19 -47.80 9.65 9.61
C ALA A 19 -46.44 9.03 9.24
N ALA A 20 -46.12 9.00 7.94
CA ALA A 20 -44.78 8.75 7.46
C ALA A 20 -43.96 10.05 7.58
N ALA A 21 -43.17 10.14 8.65
CA ALA A 21 -42.05 11.07 8.75
C ALA A 21 -40.78 10.23 8.91
N GLY A 22 -40.20 9.79 7.79
CA GLY A 22 -38.88 9.18 7.75
C GLY A 22 -37.84 10.24 7.47
N LEU A 23 -37.20 10.77 8.52
CA LEU A 23 -35.90 11.40 8.40
C LEU A 23 -34.88 10.31 8.02
N LEU A 24 -34.40 10.29 6.79
CA LEU A 24 -33.11 9.67 6.48
C LEU A 24 -32.00 10.61 6.97
N ALA A 25 -31.61 10.44 8.23
CA ALA A 25 -30.29 10.81 8.68
C ALA A 25 -29.38 9.61 8.41
N THR A 26 -28.76 9.57 7.23
CA THR A 26 -27.62 8.70 6.97
C THR A 26 -26.44 9.21 7.79
N LEU A 27 -26.31 8.68 9.02
CA LEU A 27 -25.09 8.81 9.80
C LEU A 27 -23.97 8.09 9.05
N LEU A 28 -23.16 8.88 8.34
CA LEU A 28 -21.80 8.52 7.95
C LEU A 28 -20.98 8.27 9.23
N ALA A 29 -21.15 7.09 9.82
CA ALA A 29 -20.15 6.54 10.73
C ALA A 29 -19.09 5.85 9.88
N ALA A 30 -18.30 6.65 9.15
CA ALA A 30 -16.95 6.23 8.82
C ALA A 30 -16.20 6.18 10.16
N GLY A 31 -16.10 5.00 10.77
CA GLY A 31 -15.20 4.78 11.89
C GLY A 31 -13.76 5.18 11.49
N PRO A 32 -12.87 5.45 12.44
CA PRO A 32 -11.48 5.72 12.13
C PRO A 32 -10.96 4.61 11.22
N ALA A 33 -10.31 5.00 10.12
CA ALA A 33 -9.61 4.07 9.25
C ALA A 33 -8.55 3.35 10.08
N ALA A 34 -8.87 2.16 10.58
CA ALA A 34 -7.85 1.18 10.87
C ALA A 34 -7.35 0.70 9.51
N ALA A 35 -6.03 0.68 9.32
CA ALA A 35 -5.42 -0.12 8.27
C ALA A 35 -5.97 -1.56 8.33
N THR A 36 -5.66 -2.37 7.32
CA THR A 36 -5.87 -3.82 7.38
C THR A 36 -5.58 -4.33 8.79
N PRO A 37 -6.39 -5.23 9.36
CA PRO A 37 -6.33 -5.60 10.77
C PRO A 37 -4.90 -5.80 11.24
N ASP A 38 -4.64 -5.45 12.51
CA ASP A 38 -3.38 -5.73 13.21
C ASP A 38 -2.82 -7.07 12.69
N PRO A 39 -1.55 -7.19 12.25
CA PRO A 39 -1.10 -8.35 11.47
C PRO A 39 -1.22 -9.72 12.19
N GLY A 40 -1.65 -9.74 13.46
CA GLY A 40 -2.13 -10.92 14.20
C GLY A 40 -3.63 -11.29 14.06
N ASP A 41 -4.45 -10.44 13.44
CA ASP A 41 -5.86 -10.66 13.17
C ASP A 41 -6.07 -11.30 11.79
N ALA A 42 -7.01 -12.24 11.70
CA ALA A 42 -7.41 -12.81 10.42
C ALA A 42 -7.97 -11.70 9.49
N PRO A 43 -7.82 -11.82 8.15
CA PRO A 43 -8.48 -10.93 7.22
C PRO A 43 -9.97 -10.84 7.57
N ALA A 44 -10.46 -9.64 7.86
CA ALA A 44 -11.82 -9.46 8.31
C ALA A 44 -12.79 -9.63 7.13
N GLU A 45 -13.37 -10.81 6.97
CA GLU A 45 -14.59 -10.97 6.18
C GLU A 45 -15.72 -10.22 6.90
N ARG A 46 -16.37 -9.31 6.18
CA ARG A 46 -17.52 -8.58 6.69
C ARG A 46 -18.76 -9.12 5.98
N THR A 47 -19.77 -9.48 6.76
CA THR A 47 -21.10 -9.74 6.20
C THR A 47 -21.66 -8.41 5.68
N PRO A 48 -21.81 -8.23 4.35
CA PRO A 48 -22.42 -7.03 3.81
C PRO A 48 -23.89 -6.97 4.23
N SER A 49 -24.49 -5.78 4.21
CA SER A 49 -25.94 -5.67 4.37
C SER A 49 -26.65 -6.38 3.22
N SER A 50 -27.89 -6.83 3.45
CA SER A 50 -28.69 -7.45 2.39
C SER A 50 -28.89 -6.53 1.18
N GLU A 51 -28.90 -5.21 1.42
CA GLU A 51 -28.97 -4.19 0.37
C GLU A 51 -27.67 -4.13 -0.45
N GLN A 52 -26.51 -4.20 0.21
CA GLN A 52 -25.20 -4.21 -0.45
C GLN A 52 -25.01 -5.47 -1.30
N ALA A 53 -25.38 -6.64 -0.79
CA ALA A 53 -25.31 -7.89 -1.55
C ALA A 53 -26.23 -7.87 -2.78
N ALA A 54 -27.49 -7.42 -2.61
CA ALA A 54 -28.42 -7.29 -3.72
C ALA A 54 -27.95 -6.26 -4.77
N ALA A 55 -27.31 -5.17 -4.34
CA ALA A 55 -26.72 -4.18 -5.23
C ALA A 55 -25.54 -4.76 -6.03
N ALA A 56 -24.63 -5.50 -5.38
CA ALA A 56 -23.52 -6.17 -6.06
C ALA A 56 -24.03 -7.19 -7.11
N GLU A 57 -25.04 -7.99 -6.76
CA GLU A 57 -25.67 -8.93 -7.70
C GLU A 57 -26.38 -8.21 -8.86
N ALA A 58 -26.99 -7.04 -8.61
CA ALA A 58 -27.62 -6.26 -9.66
C ALA A 58 -26.60 -5.67 -10.64
N LEU A 59 -25.50 -5.11 -10.13
CA LEU A 59 -24.43 -4.51 -10.94
C LEU A 59 -23.69 -5.56 -11.78
N THR A 60 -23.44 -6.74 -11.23
CA THR A 60 -22.85 -7.87 -12.00
C THR A 60 -23.81 -8.34 -13.11
N ARG A 61 -25.12 -8.44 -12.82
CA ARG A 61 -26.14 -8.84 -13.82
C ARG A 61 -26.37 -7.80 -14.92
N SER A 62 -26.21 -6.50 -14.64
CA SER A 62 -26.31 -5.45 -15.66
C SER A 62 -25.03 -5.33 -16.51
N GLY A 63 -23.91 -5.87 -16.03
CA GLY A 63 -22.59 -5.73 -16.66
C GLY A 63 -21.93 -4.39 -16.36
N ASP A 64 -22.42 -3.64 -15.36
CA ASP A 64 -21.78 -2.39 -14.91
C ASP A 64 -20.47 -2.65 -14.15
N ILE A 65 -20.36 -3.83 -13.53
CA ILE A 65 -19.13 -4.40 -12.98
C ILE A 65 -18.92 -5.82 -13.52
N PRO A 66 -17.68 -6.33 -13.58
CA PRO A 66 -17.41 -7.70 -14.02
C PRO A 66 -18.08 -8.73 -13.10
N SER A 67 -18.40 -9.91 -13.64
CA SER A 67 -18.91 -11.03 -12.84
C SER A 67 -17.86 -11.51 -11.83
N VAL A 68 -18.29 -12.31 -10.84
CA VAL A 68 -17.37 -12.92 -9.86
C VAL A 68 -16.20 -13.60 -10.58
N ASP A 69 -14.98 -13.22 -10.19
CA ASP A 69 -13.71 -13.69 -10.77
C ASP A 69 -13.50 -13.43 -12.27
N GLU A 70 -14.40 -12.71 -12.95
CA GLU A 70 -14.29 -12.37 -14.36
C GLU A 70 -13.08 -11.46 -14.59
N VAL A 71 -12.16 -11.89 -15.45
CA VAL A 71 -11.00 -11.09 -15.83
C VAL A 71 -11.39 -10.15 -16.96
N VAL A 72 -11.25 -8.85 -16.71
CA VAL A 72 -11.41 -7.82 -17.75
C VAL A 72 -10.17 -6.93 -17.79
N HIS A 73 -9.85 -6.43 -18.97
CA HIS A 73 -8.66 -5.61 -19.16
C HIS A 73 -8.77 -4.78 -20.43
N SER A 74 -7.97 -3.73 -20.53
CA SER A 74 -7.85 -2.95 -21.77
C SER A 74 -7.18 -3.76 -22.89
N GLY A 75 -7.44 -3.42 -24.15
CA GLY A 75 -6.96 -4.19 -25.32
C GLY A 75 -5.44 -4.25 -25.51
N ASN A 76 -4.69 -3.42 -24.78
CA ASN A 76 -3.23 -3.35 -24.76
C ASN A 76 -2.59 -4.11 -23.58
N ILE A 77 -3.37 -4.74 -22.70
CA ILE A 77 -2.87 -5.66 -21.67
C ILE A 77 -3.25 -7.10 -22.04
N ARG A 78 -2.38 -8.05 -21.69
CA ARG A 78 -2.66 -9.49 -21.73
C ARG A 78 -2.25 -10.13 -20.40
N HIS A 79 -3.14 -10.91 -19.83
CA HIS A 79 -2.81 -11.79 -18.72
C HIS A 79 -2.08 -13.03 -19.24
N LEU A 80 -0.80 -13.22 -18.84
CA LEU A 80 0.04 -14.31 -19.33
C LEU A 80 -0.01 -15.56 -18.46
N ALA A 81 -0.02 -15.38 -17.14
CA ALA A 81 -0.02 -16.46 -16.17
C ALA A 81 -0.53 -15.95 -14.82
N ASN A 82 -1.24 -16.82 -14.12
CA ASN A 82 -1.50 -16.71 -12.69
C ASN A 82 -0.84 -17.92 -12.02
N VAL A 83 -0.05 -17.69 -10.97
CA VAL A 83 0.49 -18.76 -10.12
C VAL A 83 -0.22 -18.68 -8.77
N PRO A 84 -1.20 -19.56 -8.50
CA PRO A 84 -1.94 -19.55 -7.25
C PRO A 84 -1.05 -19.68 -6.02
N LYS A 85 -1.61 -19.29 -4.88
CA LYS A 85 -1.04 -19.58 -3.56
C LYS A 85 -0.88 -21.08 -3.37
N ASP A 86 0.07 -21.44 -2.52
CA ASP A 86 0.45 -22.84 -2.28
C ASP A 86 0.62 -23.06 -0.77
N ALA A 87 1.86 -23.28 -0.28
CA ALA A 87 2.10 -23.64 1.11
C ALA A 87 1.94 -22.47 2.11
N LEU A 88 1.81 -21.24 1.61
CA LEU A 88 1.61 -20.01 2.39
C LEU A 88 0.20 -19.45 2.11
N PRO A 89 -0.81 -19.83 2.91
CA PRO A 89 -2.20 -19.41 2.71
C PRO A 89 -2.52 -17.99 3.20
N GLY A 90 -1.66 -17.35 4.00
CA GLY A 90 -1.82 -15.99 4.54
C GLY A 90 -1.81 -14.90 3.47
N THR A 91 -2.08 -13.65 3.84
CA THR A 91 -2.14 -12.51 2.91
C THR A 91 -0.82 -12.34 2.15
N ASN A 92 -0.88 -12.23 0.82
CA ASN A 92 0.29 -11.84 0.03
C ASN A 92 0.59 -10.35 0.25
N SER A 93 1.88 -10.02 0.38
CA SER A 93 2.37 -8.67 0.63
C SER A 93 3.36 -8.25 -0.46
N ASP A 94 4.33 -7.38 -0.19
CA ASP A 94 5.09 -6.74 -1.27
C ASP A 94 6.01 -7.66 -2.12
N LEU A 95 6.54 -7.13 -3.23
CA LEU A 95 7.41 -7.81 -4.19
C LEU A 95 8.78 -7.15 -4.31
N ALA A 96 9.81 -7.98 -4.42
CA ALA A 96 11.15 -7.58 -4.84
C ALA A 96 11.65 -8.45 -6.01
N PHE A 97 12.67 -7.97 -6.74
CA PHE A 97 13.20 -8.69 -7.91
C PHE A 97 14.71 -8.72 -7.95
N GLN A 98 15.28 -9.83 -8.42
CA GLN A 98 16.71 -9.96 -8.70
C GLN A 98 16.97 -10.89 -9.89
N GLY A 99 17.49 -10.32 -10.97
CA GLY A 99 17.82 -10.99 -12.23
C GLY A 99 16.61 -11.67 -12.86
N ARG A 100 16.49 -12.97 -12.62
CA ARG A 100 15.39 -13.82 -13.11
C ARG A 100 14.42 -14.25 -12.02
N TYR A 101 14.54 -13.69 -10.82
CA TYR A 101 13.74 -14.08 -9.68
C TYR A 101 12.82 -12.94 -9.24
N ALA A 102 11.60 -13.32 -8.85
CA ALA A 102 10.71 -12.49 -8.05
C ALA A 102 10.62 -13.08 -6.64
N PHE A 103 10.65 -12.22 -5.64
CA PHE A 103 10.51 -12.55 -4.23
C PHE A 103 9.18 -11.93 -3.79
N ALA A 104 8.28 -12.77 -3.31
CA ALA A 104 6.94 -12.37 -2.90
C ALA A 104 6.78 -12.57 -1.41
N GLY A 105 6.52 -11.46 -0.72
CA GLY A 105 6.14 -11.45 0.68
C GLY A 105 4.76 -12.09 0.87
N ASN A 106 4.58 -12.67 2.04
CA ASN A 106 3.33 -13.25 2.48
C ASN A 106 3.31 -13.22 4.02
N TYR A 107 2.17 -12.99 4.66
CA TYR A 107 2.07 -12.89 6.12
C TYR A 107 2.60 -14.14 6.87
N ASP A 108 2.63 -15.29 6.20
CA ASP A 108 3.21 -16.54 6.70
C ASP A 108 4.71 -16.70 6.41
N GLY A 109 5.29 -15.90 5.52
CA GLY A 109 6.71 -15.98 5.14
C GLY A 109 7.04 -15.32 3.81
N PHE A 110 7.66 -16.05 2.89
CA PHE A 110 7.86 -15.57 1.52
C PHE A 110 8.05 -16.69 0.52
N ARG A 111 7.84 -16.37 -0.76
CA ARG A 111 8.00 -17.29 -1.89
C ARG A 111 8.96 -16.71 -2.93
N ILE A 112 9.83 -17.57 -3.46
CA ILE A 112 10.76 -17.20 -4.53
C ILE A 112 10.30 -17.87 -5.82
N PHE A 113 10.18 -17.09 -6.89
CA PHE A 113 9.80 -17.55 -8.22
C PHE A 113 10.96 -17.38 -9.22
N ASP A 114 11.22 -18.38 -10.09
CA ASP A 114 11.97 -18.17 -11.34
C ASP A 114 10.98 -17.65 -12.39
N ILE A 115 11.19 -16.40 -12.81
CA ILE A 115 10.37 -15.66 -13.78
C ILE A 115 11.03 -15.57 -15.16
N ARG A 116 12.04 -16.42 -15.45
CA ARG A 116 12.71 -16.44 -16.77
C ARG A 116 11.74 -16.72 -17.91
N ASN A 117 10.73 -17.56 -17.67
CA ASN A 117 9.60 -17.73 -18.57
C ASN A 117 8.37 -17.05 -17.95
N PRO A 118 8.02 -15.82 -18.36
CA PRO A 118 6.91 -15.07 -17.77
C PRO A 118 5.53 -15.71 -18.04
N ARG A 119 5.43 -16.64 -19.00
CA ARG A 119 4.19 -17.41 -19.27
C ARG A 119 4.05 -18.64 -18.39
N ALA A 120 5.10 -19.03 -17.66
CA ALA A 120 5.08 -20.14 -16.74
C ALA A 120 6.12 -19.94 -15.63
N PRO A 121 5.94 -18.94 -14.75
CA PRO A 121 6.79 -18.77 -13.58
C PRO A 121 6.77 -20.03 -12.72
N LYS A 122 7.88 -20.33 -12.06
CA LYS A 122 8.00 -21.54 -11.23
C LYS A 122 8.47 -21.19 -9.84
N THR A 123 7.87 -21.80 -8.84
CA THR A 123 8.36 -21.73 -7.47
C THR A 123 9.72 -22.40 -7.36
N VAL A 124 10.65 -21.69 -6.70
CA VAL A 124 12.01 -22.14 -6.40
C VAL A 124 12.11 -22.54 -4.95
N ALA A 125 11.55 -21.72 -4.06
CA ALA A 125 11.49 -21.97 -2.62
C ALA A 125 10.25 -21.30 -2.03
N GLN A 126 9.78 -21.86 -0.92
CA GLN A 126 8.79 -21.26 -0.01
C GLN A 126 9.36 -21.38 1.39
N VAL A 127 9.41 -20.27 2.11
CA VAL A 127 9.94 -20.21 3.46
C VAL A 127 8.80 -19.80 4.38
N LEU A 128 8.42 -20.70 5.29
CA LEU A 128 7.48 -20.40 6.37
C LEU A 128 8.25 -19.64 7.44
N CYS A 129 7.91 -18.37 7.64
CA CYS A 129 8.42 -17.53 8.69
C CYS A 129 7.34 -16.51 9.08
N PRO A 130 6.34 -16.95 9.87
CA PRO A 130 5.21 -16.10 10.20
C PRO A 130 5.68 -14.90 11.02
N GLY A 131 5.07 -13.77 10.72
CA GLY A 131 5.45 -12.51 11.32
C GLY A 131 4.87 -11.31 10.61
N ALA A 132 3.76 -11.46 9.87
CA ALA A 132 3.00 -10.42 9.18
C ALA A 132 3.34 -8.99 9.64
N GLN A 133 3.60 -8.02 8.76
CA GLN A 133 3.22 -7.90 7.35
C GLN A 133 4.12 -8.64 6.34
N ASN A 134 5.36 -9.00 6.71
CA ASN A 134 6.30 -9.74 5.85
C ASN A 134 6.59 -9.09 4.48
N ASP A 135 6.57 -7.76 4.42
CA ASP A 135 7.12 -7.03 3.29
C ASP A 135 8.61 -7.36 3.08
N ILE A 136 9.06 -7.31 1.83
CA ILE A 136 10.30 -7.95 1.40
C ILE A 136 11.16 -7.05 0.53
N SER A 137 12.46 -7.02 0.82
CA SER A 137 13.48 -6.44 -0.06
C SER A 137 14.67 -7.37 -0.22
N VAL A 138 15.46 -7.17 -1.29
CA VAL A 138 16.70 -7.91 -1.54
C VAL A 138 17.85 -6.96 -1.85
N SER A 139 19.06 -7.28 -1.38
CA SER A 139 20.28 -6.61 -1.80
C SER A 139 21.45 -7.58 -1.90
N GLY A 140 21.88 -7.88 -3.12
CA GLY A 140 22.92 -8.87 -3.36
C GLY A 140 22.52 -10.26 -2.84
N ASN A 141 23.25 -10.81 -1.88
CA ASN A 141 22.93 -12.11 -1.30
C ASN A 141 22.02 -12.03 -0.08
N LEU A 142 21.51 -10.85 0.30
CA LEU A 142 20.65 -10.69 1.46
C LEU A 142 19.19 -10.43 1.05
N LEU A 143 18.27 -11.00 1.82
CA LEU A 143 16.84 -10.72 1.81
C LEU A 143 16.46 -10.19 3.18
N PHE A 144 15.63 -9.16 3.19
CA PHE A 144 15.13 -8.48 4.38
C PHE A 144 13.63 -8.71 4.43
N LEU A 145 13.14 -9.15 5.59
CA LEU A 145 11.74 -9.48 5.81
C LEU A 145 11.26 -8.70 7.03
N SER A 146 10.22 -7.90 6.83
CA SER A 146 9.52 -7.19 7.89
C SER A 146 8.81 -8.15 8.84
N THR A 147 8.79 -7.82 10.12
CA THR A 147 7.95 -8.50 11.12
C THR A 147 7.23 -7.47 11.97
N ASP A 148 5.90 -7.42 11.83
CA ASP A 148 5.00 -6.42 12.43
C ASP A 148 3.89 -7.06 13.27
N SER A 149 4.16 -8.26 13.77
CA SER A 149 3.26 -8.98 14.67
C SER A 149 4.05 -9.61 15.78
N SER A 150 3.60 -9.39 17.00
CA SER A 150 4.39 -9.68 18.19
C SER A 150 4.57 -11.18 18.40
N ARG A 151 5.84 -11.61 18.51
CA ARG A 151 6.25 -13.02 18.51
C ARG A 151 6.88 -13.42 19.83
N SER A 152 6.83 -14.71 20.16
CA SER A 152 7.50 -15.29 21.33
C SER A 152 9.02 -15.17 21.32
N ASP A 153 9.62 -15.10 20.12
CA ASP A 153 11.06 -15.03 19.86
C ASP A 153 11.32 -14.64 18.40
N ASP A 154 12.59 -14.48 18.03
CA ASP A 154 13.03 -14.05 16.70
C ASP A 154 13.03 -15.14 15.62
N SER A 155 12.73 -16.39 15.99
CA SER A 155 12.78 -17.52 15.06
C SER A 155 11.59 -17.54 14.10
N CYS A 156 11.69 -18.33 13.03
CA CYS A 156 10.58 -18.63 12.14
C CYS A 156 9.60 -19.68 12.69
N ALA A 157 9.93 -20.30 13.84
CA ALA A 157 9.07 -21.24 14.56
C ALA A 157 8.33 -20.57 15.73
N SER A 158 8.52 -19.26 15.93
CA SER A 158 7.88 -18.49 16.98
C SER A 158 6.36 -18.56 16.87
N THR A 159 5.66 -18.31 17.97
CA THR A 159 4.20 -18.19 18.02
C THR A 159 3.80 -16.74 18.30
N SER A 160 2.55 -16.38 18.01
CA SER A 160 2.02 -15.07 18.41
C SER A 160 2.10 -14.92 19.93
N GLN A 161 2.52 -13.74 20.39
CA GLN A 161 2.58 -13.33 21.79
C GLN A 161 2.05 -11.89 21.89
N SER A 162 1.52 -11.47 23.03
CA SER A 162 1.02 -10.10 23.19
C SER A 162 2.17 -9.09 23.14
N ALA A 163 1.98 -7.97 22.44
CA ALA A 163 2.91 -6.83 22.47
C ALA A 163 3.00 -6.16 23.86
N THR A 164 2.13 -6.51 24.82
CA THR A 164 2.26 -6.07 26.23
C THR A 164 3.31 -6.87 27.01
N GLU A 165 3.76 -8.01 26.49
CA GLU A 165 4.80 -8.82 27.11
C GLU A 165 6.18 -8.30 26.69
N LYS A 166 7.02 -7.90 27.64
CA LYS A 166 8.34 -7.30 27.36
C LYS A 166 9.32 -8.26 26.67
N SER A 167 9.07 -9.56 26.74
CA SER A 167 9.88 -10.59 26.07
C SER A 167 9.49 -10.79 24.61
N SER A 168 8.39 -10.22 24.15
CA SER A 168 7.96 -10.39 22.76
C SER A 168 8.94 -9.72 21.81
N TRP A 169 9.00 -10.24 20.58
CA TRP A 169 9.93 -9.81 19.55
C TRP A 169 9.20 -9.42 18.27
N GLU A 170 9.61 -8.29 17.69
CA GLU A 170 9.22 -7.79 16.36
C GLU A 170 10.39 -7.01 15.75
N GLY A 171 10.42 -6.85 14.42
CA GLY A 171 11.46 -6.08 13.73
C GLY A 171 11.84 -6.64 12.36
N ILE A 172 13.13 -6.71 12.05
CA ILE A 172 13.62 -7.18 10.74
C ILE A 172 14.30 -8.55 10.87
N LYS A 173 13.92 -9.48 10.00
CA LYS A 173 14.65 -10.75 9.77
C LYS A 173 15.48 -10.65 8.50
N VAL A 174 16.70 -11.21 8.54
CA VAL A 174 17.63 -11.21 7.40
C VAL A 174 17.99 -12.64 7.01
N PHE A 175 17.90 -12.92 5.71
CA PHE A 175 18.22 -14.21 5.12
C PHE A 175 19.36 -14.09 4.11
N ASP A 176 20.30 -15.03 4.13
CA ASP A 176 21.22 -15.28 3.02
C ASP A 176 20.49 -16.06 1.93
N ILE A 177 20.41 -15.46 0.75
CA ILE A 177 19.79 -15.98 -0.47
C ILE A 177 20.82 -16.27 -1.56
N SER A 178 22.09 -16.53 -1.24
CA SER A 178 23.11 -16.96 -2.21
C SER A 178 22.68 -18.22 -2.97
N ASP A 179 22.03 -19.17 -2.28
CA ASP A 179 21.24 -20.25 -2.89
C ASP A 179 19.73 -19.95 -2.76
N LYS A 180 19.10 -19.53 -3.86
CA LYS A 180 17.67 -19.22 -3.90
C LYS A 180 16.77 -20.41 -3.58
N ARG A 181 17.27 -21.65 -3.64
CA ARG A 181 16.51 -22.86 -3.27
C ARG A 181 16.52 -23.12 -1.78
N ASN A 182 17.52 -22.62 -1.07
CA ASN A 182 17.72 -22.85 0.35
C ASN A 182 18.08 -21.54 1.07
N PRO A 183 17.16 -20.55 1.15
CA PRO A 183 17.39 -19.35 1.95
C PRO A 183 17.75 -19.70 3.40
N ARG A 184 18.76 -19.05 3.95
CA ARG A 184 19.24 -19.29 5.31
C ARG A 184 18.99 -18.08 6.19
N TYR A 185 18.31 -18.26 7.31
CA TYR A 185 18.18 -17.21 8.33
C TYR A 185 19.57 -16.89 8.92
N VAL A 186 19.99 -15.63 8.91
CA VAL A 186 21.33 -15.21 9.35
C VAL A 186 21.34 -14.11 10.40
N ALA A 187 20.27 -13.33 10.52
CA ALA A 187 20.16 -12.32 11.58
C ALA A 187 18.70 -11.93 11.84
N ALA A 188 18.47 -11.38 13.03
CA ALA A 188 17.29 -10.61 13.39
C ALA A 188 17.73 -9.32 14.07
N VAL A 189 16.93 -8.28 13.91
CA VAL A 189 17.09 -7.01 14.61
C VAL A 189 15.74 -6.59 15.16
N GLU A 190 15.65 -6.57 16.49
CA GLU A 190 14.47 -6.06 17.20
C GLU A 190 14.38 -4.54 17.03
N THR A 191 13.16 -4.03 16.86
CA THR A 191 12.84 -2.60 16.81
C THR A 191 11.71 -2.29 17.79
N ALA A 192 11.61 -1.03 18.22
CA ALA A 192 10.68 -0.65 19.29
C ALA A 192 9.19 -0.89 18.96
N CYS A 193 8.82 -0.77 17.68
CA CYS A 193 7.44 -0.88 17.19
C CYS A 193 7.33 -1.88 16.02
N GLY A 194 8.17 -2.93 16.03
CA GLY A 194 8.23 -3.86 14.92
C GLY A 194 8.67 -3.21 13.60
N SER A 195 8.32 -3.85 12.50
CA SER A 195 8.54 -3.34 11.15
C SER A 195 7.34 -3.68 10.29
N HIS A 196 6.50 -2.69 10.03
CA HIS A 196 5.38 -2.77 9.10
C HIS A 196 5.93 -2.96 7.69
N THR A 197 6.53 -1.91 7.15
CA THR A 197 7.35 -1.97 5.94
C THR A 197 8.81 -1.62 6.24
N HIS A 198 9.65 -1.75 5.23
CA HIS A 198 11.02 -1.29 5.30
C HIS A 198 11.56 -0.90 3.94
N THR A 199 12.55 -0.01 3.95
CA THR A 199 13.18 0.48 2.73
C THR A 199 14.69 0.45 2.86
N LEU A 200 15.37 -0.07 1.83
CA LEU A 200 16.81 -0.15 1.82
C LEU A 200 17.42 1.17 1.35
N VAL A 201 18.44 1.64 2.05
CA VAL A 201 19.36 2.69 1.62
C VAL A 201 20.74 2.02 1.43
N PRO A 202 20.99 1.46 0.23
CA PRO A 202 22.16 0.62 0.00
C PRO A 202 23.43 1.47 -0.09
N GLU A 203 24.45 1.06 0.66
CA GLU A 203 25.81 1.59 0.58
C GLU A 203 26.78 0.50 0.12
N ARG A 204 28.04 0.90 -0.15
CA ARG A 204 29.05 -0.04 -0.68
C ARG A 204 29.35 -1.20 0.28
N ARG A 205 29.53 -0.91 1.57
CA ARG A 205 29.92 -1.91 2.59
C ARG A 205 28.75 -2.41 3.42
N ASP A 206 27.77 -1.55 3.61
CA ASP A 206 26.63 -1.77 4.48
C ASP A 206 25.34 -1.54 3.69
N VAL A 207 24.24 -2.10 4.17
CA VAL A 207 22.89 -1.72 3.74
C VAL A 207 22.23 -1.09 4.95
N TYR A 208 21.81 0.16 4.82
CA TYR A 208 20.94 0.75 5.83
C TYR A 208 19.49 0.37 5.52
N VAL A 209 18.70 0.17 6.56
CA VAL A 209 17.28 -0.14 6.46
C VAL A 209 16.52 0.90 7.26
N TYR A 210 15.63 1.61 6.60
CA TYR A 210 14.65 2.48 7.23
C TYR A 210 13.42 1.63 7.52
N VAL A 211 13.14 1.46 8.81
CA VAL A 211 11.99 0.70 9.27
C VAL A 211 10.83 1.65 9.45
N SER A 212 9.77 1.38 8.69
CA SER A 212 8.49 2.06 8.81
C SER A 212 7.63 1.28 9.80
N SER A 213 7.19 1.95 10.86
CA SER A 213 6.37 1.37 11.93
C SER A 213 5.51 2.47 12.55
N TYR A 214 4.38 2.09 13.13
CA TYR A 214 3.42 3.02 13.74
C TYR A 214 2.58 2.31 14.81
N SER A 215 1.45 2.90 15.23
CA SER A 215 0.56 2.36 16.27
C SER A 215 1.16 2.22 17.68
N PRO A 216 1.86 3.24 18.21
CA PRO A 216 2.35 3.19 19.57
C PRO A 216 1.23 3.16 20.60
N ASN A 217 1.45 2.42 21.70
CA ASN A 217 0.50 2.26 22.79
C ASN A 217 1.20 2.43 24.14
N ALA A 218 0.61 3.19 25.05
CA ALA A 218 1.17 3.41 26.38
C ALA A 218 1.31 2.14 27.23
N LEU A 219 0.57 1.07 26.88
CA LEU A 219 0.63 -0.25 27.50
C LEU A 219 1.74 -1.16 26.93
N PHE A 220 2.25 -0.85 25.74
CA PHE A 220 3.36 -1.61 25.17
C PHE A 220 4.65 -1.20 25.86
N PRO A 221 5.50 -2.13 26.30
CA PRO A 221 6.74 -1.81 26.99
C PRO A 221 7.76 -1.15 26.05
N ASP A 222 7.74 -1.50 24.77
CA ASP A 222 8.69 -1.03 23.75
C ASP A 222 8.14 0.11 22.89
N CYS A 223 6.94 -0.07 22.33
CA CYS A 223 6.34 0.87 21.39
C CYS A 223 5.45 1.92 22.10
N ARG A 224 6.05 2.83 22.87
CA ARG A 224 5.30 3.86 23.62
C ARG A 224 5.20 5.19 22.86
N PRO A 225 4.09 5.94 22.97
CA PRO A 225 3.98 7.26 22.38
C PRO A 225 4.94 8.30 23.03
N PRO A 226 5.44 9.29 22.26
CA PRO A 226 5.35 9.40 20.80
C PRO A 226 6.36 8.45 20.12
N HIS A 227 5.98 7.87 18.97
CA HIS A 227 6.92 7.13 18.13
C HIS A 227 7.58 8.06 17.10
N ASP A 228 6.83 8.91 16.39
CA ASP A 228 7.23 10.12 15.61
C ASP A 228 8.54 10.13 14.77
N GLY A 229 9.15 8.97 14.56
CA GLY A 229 10.42 8.77 13.90
C GLY A 229 10.49 7.40 13.21
N ILE A 230 11.71 6.97 12.88
CA ILE A 230 11.97 5.66 12.26
C ILE A 230 13.15 4.98 12.91
N SER A 231 13.15 3.65 12.95
CA SER A 231 14.37 2.92 13.31
C SER A 231 15.29 2.83 12.08
N VAL A 232 16.56 3.17 12.26
CA VAL A 232 17.60 2.97 11.23
C VAL A 232 18.45 1.79 11.64
N ILE A 233 18.43 0.73 10.83
CA ILE A 233 19.26 -0.46 11.02
C ILE A 233 20.44 -0.39 10.06
N LYS A 234 21.62 -0.80 10.53
CA LYS A 234 22.81 -1.01 9.70
C LYS A 234 23.10 -2.49 9.57
N VAL A 235 23.15 -2.99 8.34
CA VAL A 235 23.42 -4.40 8.01
C VAL A 235 24.73 -4.51 7.23
N PRO A 236 25.82 -5.01 7.85
CA PRO A 236 27.08 -5.23 7.14
C PRO A 236 26.94 -6.36 6.12
N ARG A 237 27.25 -6.10 4.84
CA ARG A 237 27.03 -7.08 3.75
C ARG A 237 27.78 -8.41 3.95
N ASN A 238 28.96 -8.35 4.55
CA ASN A 238 29.83 -9.52 4.78
C ASN A 238 29.76 -10.07 6.21
N ALA A 239 28.94 -9.47 7.08
CA ALA A 239 28.76 -9.86 8.47
C ALA A 239 27.33 -9.52 8.93
N PRO A 240 26.29 -10.06 8.25
CA PRO A 240 24.89 -9.71 8.54
C PRO A 240 24.49 -10.05 9.97
N GLU A 241 25.17 -10.98 10.66
CA GLU A 241 24.96 -11.29 12.07
C GLU A 241 25.27 -10.13 13.03
N LYS A 242 25.95 -9.07 12.54
CA LYS A 242 26.27 -7.85 13.30
C LYS A 242 25.27 -6.72 13.07
N SER A 243 24.16 -7.03 12.41
CA SER A 243 23.08 -6.07 12.17
C SER A 243 22.54 -5.51 13.48
N ARG A 244 22.27 -4.21 13.52
CA ARG A 244 21.74 -3.53 14.71
C ARG A 244 21.06 -2.23 14.34
N VAL A 245 20.15 -1.77 15.19
CA VAL A 245 19.67 -0.39 15.18
C VAL A 245 20.85 0.53 15.49
N VAL A 246 21.06 1.55 14.64
CA VAL A 246 22.10 2.57 14.79
C VAL A 246 21.54 3.95 15.11
N GLY A 247 20.24 4.16 14.93
CA GLY A 247 19.60 5.41 15.26
C GLY A 247 18.08 5.31 15.27
N PHE A 248 17.46 6.29 15.92
CA PHE A 248 16.03 6.55 15.87
C PHE A 248 15.79 8.04 15.58
N PRO A 249 16.00 8.50 14.33
CA PRO A 249 15.73 9.88 13.95
C PRO A 249 14.25 10.23 14.08
N VAL A 250 13.97 11.29 14.83
CA VAL A 250 12.64 11.89 14.94
C VAL A 250 12.35 12.66 13.64
N LEU A 251 11.29 12.26 12.95
CA LEU A 251 10.88 12.88 11.68
C LEU A 251 9.89 14.03 11.91
N PHE A 252 9.13 13.97 12.99
CA PHE A 252 8.12 14.98 13.34
C PHE A 252 8.43 15.61 14.71
N PRO A 253 9.47 16.46 14.81
CA PRO A 253 9.79 17.11 16.08
C PRO A 253 8.67 18.06 16.51
N GLY A 254 8.18 17.91 17.73
CA GLY A 254 7.16 18.77 18.32
C GLY A 254 6.93 18.46 19.79
N GLU A 255 6.10 19.26 20.46
CA GLU A 255 5.74 19.04 21.86
C GLU A 255 4.46 18.22 21.98
N GLY A 256 4.32 17.45 23.05
CA GLY A 256 3.11 16.69 23.37
C GLY A 256 3.10 15.25 22.86
N PRO A 257 1.96 14.53 23.03
CA PRO A 257 1.86 13.09 22.73
C PRO A 257 1.80 12.74 21.23
N ASP A 258 1.76 13.77 20.37
CA ASP A 258 1.58 13.63 18.92
C ASP A 258 2.83 14.07 18.12
N GLY A 259 3.87 14.56 18.82
CA GLY A 259 5.01 15.22 18.18
C GLY A 259 4.57 16.41 17.32
N GLY A 260 5.29 16.64 16.22
CA GLY A 260 4.96 17.65 15.20
C GLY A 260 4.08 17.14 14.05
N GLY A 261 3.55 15.92 14.17
CA GLY A 261 2.73 15.28 13.15
C GLY A 261 1.26 15.74 13.18
N ASN A 262 0.50 15.30 12.19
CA ASN A 262 -0.94 15.53 12.12
C ASN A 262 -1.65 14.88 13.33
N PRO A 263 -2.42 15.62 14.13
CA PRO A 263 -3.13 15.06 15.28
C PRO A 263 -4.31 14.16 14.90
N GLY A 264 -4.74 14.16 13.63
CA GLY A 264 -5.92 13.42 13.18
C GLY A 264 -7.21 13.92 13.83
N GLY A 265 -8.23 13.05 13.89
CA GLY A 265 -9.51 13.36 14.54
C GLY A 265 -9.39 13.55 16.07
N PRO A 266 -10.13 14.51 16.69
CA PRO A 266 -11.21 15.30 16.11
C PRO A 266 -10.76 16.59 15.41
N VAL A 267 -9.48 16.97 15.47
CA VAL A 267 -8.97 18.21 14.88
C VAL A 267 -9.12 18.20 13.36
N ASN A 268 -8.74 17.09 12.73
CA ASN A 268 -8.90 16.81 11.31
C ASN A 268 -9.78 15.56 11.13
N PRO A 269 -11.13 15.69 11.14
CA PRO A 269 -12.02 14.54 11.05
C PRO A 269 -11.80 13.72 9.78
N GLY A 270 -11.70 12.39 9.94
CA GLY A 270 -11.47 11.46 8.84
C GLY A 270 -10.01 11.31 8.40
N VAL A 271 -9.08 12.01 9.04
CA VAL A 271 -7.64 11.89 8.81
C VAL A 271 -7.00 11.09 9.93
N SER A 272 -6.08 10.20 9.58
CA SER A 272 -5.31 9.41 10.52
C SER A 272 -4.31 10.28 11.27
N LYS A 273 -4.12 9.99 12.56
CA LYS A 273 -3.06 10.61 13.35
C LYS A 273 -1.70 10.11 12.85
N THR A 274 -0.75 11.01 12.70
CA THR A 274 0.64 10.66 12.40
C THR A 274 1.29 10.05 13.64
N THR A 275 1.61 8.77 13.56
CA THR A 275 2.30 8.04 14.63
C THR A 275 3.56 7.31 14.16
N GLY A 276 3.99 7.61 12.94
CA GLY A 276 5.09 6.94 12.26
C GLY A 276 4.87 7.00 10.76
N CYS A 277 5.87 6.58 10.00
CA CYS A 277 5.70 6.41 8.56
C CYS A 277 5.14 5.02 8.24
N HIS A 278 4.18 4.96 7.31
CA HIS A 278 3.66 3.70 6.78
C HIS A 278 4.62 3.15 5.73
N ASP A 279 4.94 3.95 4.72
CA ASP A 279 5.99 3.64 3.74
C ASP A 279 6.93 4.81 3.53
N ILE A 280 8.17 4.45 3.19
CA ILE A 280 9.20 5.39 2.78
C ILE A 280 9.75 4.93 1.44
N THR A 281 9.82 5.83 0.47
CA THR A 281 10.52 5.56 -0.78
C THR A 281 11.77 6.41 -0.83
N VAL A 282 12.90 5.80 -1.17
CA VAL A 282 14.18 6.46 -1.36
C VAL A 282 14.57 6.45 -2.83
N LEU A 283 15.23 7.53 -3.26
CA LEU A 283 15.93 7.62 -4.53
C LEU A 283 17.42 7.90 -4.23
N PRO A 284 18.23 6.85 -4.01
CA PRO A 284 19.61 7.00 -3.55
C PRO A 284 20.48 7.84 -4.49
N SER A 285 20.22 7.79 -5.81
CA SER A 285 20.97 8.58 -6.80
C SER A 285 20.80 10.11 -6.64
N ARG A 286 19.84 10.55 -5.81
CA ARG A 286 19.57 11.96 -5.52
C ARG A 286 19.68 12.32 -4.04
N ASP A 287 20.07 11.37 -3.19
CA ASP A 287 20.08 11.50 -1.74
C ASP A 287 18.75 12.00 -1.16
N LEU A 288 17.62 11.57 -1.73
CA LEU A 288 16.27 11.97 -1.32
C LEU A 288 15.42 10.78 -0.91
N ALA A 289 14.51 11.03 0.00
CA ALA A 289 13.45 10.13 0.40
C ALA A 289 12.12 10.87 0.55
N ALA A 290 11.03 10.17 0.32
CA ALA A 290 9.68 10.64 0.56
C ALA A 290 8.98 9.65 1.48
N GLY A 291 8.37 10.13 2.56
CA GLY A 291 7.66 9.31 3.53
C GLY A 291 6.18 9.62 3.49
N ALA A 292 5.35 8.57 3.42
CA ALA A 292 3.92 8.66 3.62
C ALA A 292 3.63 8.16 5.04
N CYS A 293 3.18 9.07 5.90
CA CYS A 293 3.24 8.88 7.35
C CYS A 293 1.89 9.04 8.02
N MET A 294 0.92 8.26 7.53
CA MET A 294 -0.47 8.19 7.98
C MET A 294 -1.24 9.50 7.83
N GLY A 295 -0.86 10.58 8.49
CA GLY A 295 -1.50 11.90 8.41
C GLY A 295 -0.68 12.97 7.65
N ASP A 296 0.56 12.66 7.30
CA ASP A 296 1.49 13.58 6.64
C ASP A 296 2.21 12.93 5.46
N GLY A 297 2.53 13.74 4.44
CA GLY A 297 3.55 13.44 3.45
C GLY A 297 4.81 14.26 3.73
N ILE A 298 5.98 13.63 3.71
CA ILE A 298 7.26 14.31 3.94
C ILE A 298 8.25 14.09 2.81
N LEU A 299 9.13 15.07 2.61
CA LEU A 299 10.33 14.97 1.78
C LEU A 299 11.54 15.15 2.69
N PHE A 300 12.52 14.25 2.61
CA PHE A 300 13.71 14.30 3.45
C PHE A 300 15.01 13.93 2.72
N ASP A 301 16.12 14.48 3.21
CA ASP A 301 17.48 14.24 2.73
C ASP A 301 18.07 13.01 3.42
N ILE A 302 18.78 12.19 2.66
CA ILE A 302 19.38 10.93 3.13
C ILE A 302 20.88 10.83 2.80
N ARG A 303 21.57 11.96 2.61
CA ARG A 303 23.03 11.97 2.36
C ARG A 303 23.82 11.29 3.48
N ASP A 304 23.32 11.43 4.71
CA ASP A 304 23.75 10.62 5.85
C ASP A 304 22.61 9.64 6.19
N PRO A 305 22.72 8.37 5.77
CA PRO A 305 21.67 7.39 6.03
C PRO A 305 21.36 7.23 7.52
N GLU A 306 22.32 7.42 8.42
CA GLU A 306 22.09 7.27 9.87
C GLU A 306 21.33 8.47 10.46
N ARG A 307 21.28 9.60 9.74
CA ARG A 307 20.74 10.87 10.23
C ARG A 307 19.96 11.62 9.13
N PRO A 308 18.84 11.05 8.64
CA PRO A 308 17.99 11.72 7.66
C PRO A 308 17.47 13.06 8.19
N LYS A 309 17.20 14.00 7.27
CA LYS A 309 16.71 15.35 7.60
C LYS A 309 15.47 15.71 6.81
N VAL A 310 14.35 15.96 7.49
CA VAL A 310 13.12 16.46 6.87
C VAL A 310 13.35 17.84 6.25
N LEU A 311 12.96 17.97 4.97
CA LEU A 311 13.06 19.18 4.15
C LEU A 311 11.71 19.88 4.02
N ASP A 312 10.65 19.09 3.88
CA ASP A 312 9.29 19.59 3.78
C ASP A 312 8.27 18.57 4.29
N GLN A 313 7.13 19.10 4.73
CA GLN A 313 5.99 18.34 5.24
C GLN A 313 4.72 18.95 4.66
N VAL A 314 3.81 18.11 4.17
CA VAL A 314 2.52 18.50 3.63
C VAL A 314 1.41 17.67 4.26
N GLN A 315 0.23 18.28 4.33
CA GLN A 315 -1.00 17.64 4.78
C GLN A 315 -2.10 17.92 3.75
N ASP A 316 -3.06 17.02 3.68
CA ASP A 316 -4.31 17.19 2.95
C ASP A 316 -5.44 16.71 3.87
N ASN A 317 -5.91 17.62 4.71
CA ASN A 317 -6.92 17.31 5.72
C ASN A 317 -8.35 17.31 5.18
N VAL A 318 -8.51 17.38 3.85
CA VAL A 318 -9.80 17.40 3.17
C VAL A 318 -10.02 16.10 2.42
N ASN A 319 -9.03 15.65 1.65
CA ASN A 319 -9.20 14.50 0.76
C ASN A 319 -8.50 13.23 1.25
N PHE A 320 -7.30 13.35 1.83
CA PHE A 320 -6.52 12.20 2.30
C PHE A 320 -7.01 11.74 3.68
N ALA A 321 -7.15 10.43 3.84
CA ALA A 321 -7.46 9.80 5.11
C ALA A 321 -6.25 9.06 5.69
N PHE A 322 -5.44 8.42 4.83
CA PHE A 322 -4.30 7.62 5.24
C PHE A 322 -3.18 7.73 4.20
N TRP A 323 -2.15 8.53 4.48
CA TRP A 323 -0.93 8.64 3.69
C TRP A 323 -0.17 7.31 3.75
N HIS A 324 -0.34 6.51 2.70
CA HIS A 324 0.08 5.12 2.64
C HIS A 324 1.48 4.95 2.08
N SER A 325 1.69 5.35 0.81
CA SER A 325 2.95 5.16 0.09
C SER A 325 3.36 6.40 -0.70
N ALA A 326 4.64 6.44 -1.09
CA ALA A 326 5.21 7.52 -1.90
C ALA A 326 5.99 6.94 -3.10
N THR A 327 6.02 7.65 -4.22
CA THR A 327 6.81 7.26 -5.40
C THR A 327 7.38 8.49 -6.08
N PHE A 328 8.70 8.61 -6.21
CA PHE A 328 9.28 9.66 -7.04
C PHE A 328 9.03 9.37 -8.50
N ASN A 329 8.95 10.41 -9.31
CA ASN A 329 9.20 10.26 -10.73
C ASN A 329 10.71 10.11 -11.03
N GLN A 330 11.06 9.71 -12.25
CA GLN A 330 12.43 9.36 -12.66
C GLN A 330 13.51 10.40 -12.30
N ASP A 331 13.17 11.69 -12.42
CA ASP A 331 14.14 12.78 -12.24
C ASP A 331 14.11 13.43 -10.85
N ALA A 332 13.33 12.86 -9.91
CA ALA A 332 13.00 13.45 -8.61
C ALA A 332 12.58 14.93 -8.71
N ARG A 333 11.65 15.20 -9.63
CA ARG A 333 10.93 16.48 -9.71
C ARG A 333 9.49 16.38 -9.24
N LYS A 334 8.99 15.17 -8.95
CA LYS A 334 7.64 14.92 -8.44
C LYS A 334 7.67 13.78 -7.43
N VAL A 335 6.71 13.79 -6.52
CA VAL A 335 6.31 12.66 -5.69
C VAL A 335 4.82 12.42 -5.90
N VAL A 336 4.46 11.16 -6.09
CA VAL A 336 3.09 10.68 -5.99
C VAL A 336 2.93 10.10 -4.59
N PHE A 337 1.98 10.62 -3.82
CA PHE A 337 1.56 10.04 -2.55
C PHE A 337 0.23 9.34 -2.72
N THR A 338 0.03 8.24 -2.01
CA THR A 338 -1.17 7.40 -2.14
C THR A 338 -2.03 7.52 -0.88
N ASP A 339 -3.33 7.75 -1.04
CA ASP A 339 -4.32 7.71 0.05
C ASP A 339 -4.99 6.34 0.12
N GLU A 340 -4.73 5.58 1.18
CA GLU A 340 -5.38 4.28 1.43
C GLU A 340 -6.66 4.45 2.28
N LEU A 341 -7.58 5.29 1.79
CA LEU A 341 -8.90 5.46 2.38
C LEU A 341 -9.59 4.10 2.62
N GLY A 342 -10.15 3.94 3.82
CA GLY A 342 -10.82 2.71 4.21
C GLY A 342 -9.88 1.57 4.60
N GLY A 343 -8.57 1.84 4.71
CA GLY A 343 -7.56 0.92 5.23
C GLY A 343 -7.47 -0.39 4.44
N GLY A 344 -7.63 -0.29 3.12
CA GLY A 344 -7.57 -1.44 2.22
C GLY A 344 -8.75 -2.42 2.31
N GLY A 345 -9.69 -2.25 3.25
CA GLY A 345 -10.87 -3.12 3.38
C GLY A 345 -12.18 -2.49 2.88
N GLY A 346 -12.19 -1.19 2.62
CA GLY A 346 -13.39 -0.45 2.21
C GLY A 346 -13.63 -0.44 0.69
N ALA A 347 -14.91 -0.44 0.29
CA ALA A 347 -15.32 -0.13 -1.08
C ALA A 347 -15.27 1.38 -1.28
N THR A 348 -14.16 1.91 -1.81
CA THR A 348 -13.96 3.37 -1.95
C THR A 348 -13.90 3.85 -3.40
N CYS A 349 -13.95 2.95 -4.37
CA CYS A 349 -14.02 3.29 -5.78
C CYS A 349 -15.49 3.30 -6.24
N ASN A 350 -16.22 4.33 -5.83
CA ASN A 350 -17.64 4.52 -6.12
C ASN A 350 -17.99 6.02 -6.27
N PRO A 351 -19.17 6.34 -6.83
CA PRO A 351 -19.61 7.72 -7.01
C PRO A 351 -19.63 8.55 -5.72
N GLU A 352 -19.98 7.94 -4.59
CA GLU A 352 -20.14 8.60 -3.29
C GLU A 352 -18.80 9.10 -2.73
N THR A 353 -17.74 8.31 -2.91
CA THR A 353 -16.38 8.69 -2.50
C THR A 353 -15.79 9.75 -3.43
N GLY A 354 -16.17 9.70 -4.71
CA GLY A 354 -15.72 10.63 -5.73
C GLY A 354 -14.25 10.45 -6.13
N PRO A 355 -13.72 11.34 -6.99
CA PRO A 355 -12.44 11.15 -7.67
C PRO A 355 -11.21 11.58 -6.83
N ASN A 356 -11.41 12.34 -5.74
CA ASN A 356 -10.29 12.97 -5.02
C ASN A 356 -9.90 12.24 -3.73
N ARG A 357 -10.74 11.34 -3.21
CA ARG A 357 -10.49 10.60 -1.96
C ARG A 357 -10.18 9.14 -2.26
N GLY A 358 -9.30 8.51 -1.49
CA GLY A 358 -8.77 7.19 -1.84
C GLY A 358 -8.03 7.21 -3.19
N ALA A 359 -7.33 8.32 -3.44
CA ALA A 359 -6.71 8.67 -4.72
C ALA A 359 -5.21 8.91 -4.51
N ASP A 360 -4.45 8.94 -5.59
CA ASP A 360 -3.08 9.44 -5.55
C ASP A 360 -3.08 10.96 -5.61
N GLY A 361 -2.25 11.59 -4.78
CA GLY A 361 -1.93 13.02 -4.81
C GLY A 361 -0.58 13.26 -5.47
N ILE A 362 -0.54 14.12 -6.50
CA ILE A 362 0.67 14.41 -7.27
C ILE A 362 1.25 15.75 -6.81
N TYR A 363 2.49 15.73 -6.35
CA TYR A 363 3.22 16.89 -5.86
C TYR A 363 4.46 17.12 -6.69
N ASP A 364 4.66 18.34 -7.18
CA ASP A 364 5.93 18.76 -7.76
C ASP A 364 6.92 19.09 -6.63
N ILE A 365 8.19 18.76 -6.84
CA ILE A 365 9.29 19.22 -5.99
C ILE A 365 9.87 20.50 -6.62
N VAL A 366 9.68 21.62 -5.94
CA VAL A 366 10.26 22.92 -6.32
C VAL A 366 11.41 23.29 -5.37
N GLY A 367 12.23 24.27 -5.76
CA GLY A 367 13.40 24.65 -4.96
C GLY A 367 14.59 23.70 -5.13
N LYS A 368 15.64 23.90 -4.31
CA LYS A 368 16.91 23.14 -4.37
C LYS A 368 17.51 23.00 -2.98
N GLY A 369 18.34 21.96 -2.79
CA GLY A 369 19.01 21.68 -1.53
C GLY A 369 18.01 21.57 -0.38
N ASP A 370 18.29 22.25 0.71
CA ASP A 370 17.46 22.30 1.91
C ASP A 370 16.18 23.15 1.73
N GLY A 371 16.09 23.94 0.66
CA GLY A 371 14.91 24.76 0.33
C GLY A 371 13.91 24.06 -0.59
N ARG A 372 13.98 22.73 -0.73
CA ARG A 372 13.00 21.97 -1.52
C ARG A 372 11.63 21.99 -0.86
N LYS A 373 10.58 22.08 -1.67
CA LYS A 373 9.18 22.11 -1.25
C LYS A 373 8.30 21.25 -2.13
N LEU A 374 7.31 20.60 -1.52
CA LEU A 374 6.26 19.84 -2.18
C LEU A 374 5.10 20.79 -2.52
N VAL A 375 4.70 20.81 -3.79
CA VAL A 375 3.60 21.66 -4.27
C VAL A 375 2.56 20.77 -4.94
N PHE A 376 1.38 20.69 -4.33
CA PHE A 376 0.26 19.90 -4.85
C PHE A 376 -0.15 20.36 -6.26
N ARG A 377 -0.50 19.40 -7.13
CA ARG A 377 -0.88 19.65 -8.53
C ARG A 377 -2.22 19.04 -8.94
N GLY A 378 -2.55 17.86 -8.43
CA GLY A 378 -3.77 17.18 -8.83
C GLY A 378 -3.86 15.78 -8.23
N TYR A 379 -5.02 15.17 -8.42
CA TYR A 379 -5.29 13.80 -8.02
C TYR A 379 -5.35 12.86 -9.21
N TYR A 380 -5.04 11.59 -8.98
CA TYR A 380 -5.35 10.50 -9.89
C TYR A 380 -6.14 9.41 -9.15
N LYS A 381 -7.26 9.00 -9.74
CA LYS A 381 -8.03 7.84 -9.32
C LYS A 381 -8.48 7.09 -10.56
N ILE A 382 -8.62 5.77 -10.46
CA ILE A 382 -9.21 4.98 -11.54
C ILE A 382 -10.66 5.43 -11.78
N ASP A 383 -11.07 5.49 -13.05
CA ASP A 383 -12.45 5.87 -13.43
C ASP A 383 -13.44 4.71 -13.24
N ARG A 384 -12.94 3.49 -13.06
CA ARG A 384 -13.74 2.28 -12.88
C ARG A 384 -14.30 2.24 -11.46
N HIS A 385 -15.59 1.92 -11.36
CA HIS A 385 -16.26 1.68 -10.09
C HIS A 385 -16.35 0.18 -9.79
N GLN A 386 -16.46 -0.14 -8.51
CA GLN A 386 -16.48 -1.50 -7.99
C GLN A 386 -17.72 -1.71 -7.11
N ALA A 387 -18.06 -2.98 -6.88
CA ALA A 387 -19.19 -3.35 -6.05
C ALA A 387 -19.04 -2.86 -4.60
N PRO A 388 -20.14 -2.68 -3.85
CA PRO A 388 -20.08 -2.46 -2.41
C PRO A 388 -19.43 -3.61 -1.62
N THR A 389 -19.26 -4.79 -2.22
CA THR A 389 -18.58 -5.96 -1.64
C THR A 389 -17.10 -6.05 -1.99
N GLU A 390 -16.57 -5.10 -2.77
CA GLU A 390 -15.17 -5.07 -3.22
C GLU A 390 -14.38 -4.01 -2.48
N ASN A 391 -13.28 -4.40 -1.84
CA ASN A 391 -12.30 -3.40 -1.39
C ASN A 391 -11.56 -2.82 -2.59
N CYS A 392 -11.53 -1.49 -2.69
CA CYS A 392 -10.83 -0.80 -3.76
C CYS A 392 -10.32 0.54 -3.26
N VAL A 393 -9.01 0.74 -3.38
CA VAL A 393 -8.31 1.97 -3.10
C VAL A 393 -6.90 1.92 -3.72
N ALA A 394 -6.30 3.08 -3.97
CA ALA A 394 -4.93 3.18 -4.47
C ALA A 394 -3.94 2.49 -3.51
N HIS A 395 -2.98 1.74 -4.05
CA HIS A 395 -1.96 1.04 -3.28
C HIS A 395 -0.62 1.02 -4.03
N ASN A 396 0.29 0.12 -3.66
CA ASN A 396 1.67 0.09 -4.14
C ASN A 396 1.82 -0.07 -5.66
N GLY A 397 2.74 0.72 -6.22
CA GLY A 397 3.05 0.74 -7.65
C GLY A 397 4.48 1.17 -7.96
N SER A 398 4.87 1.06 -9.22
CA SER A 398 6.23 1.36 -9.69
C SER A 398 6.22 2.13 -11.01
N LEU A 399 7.31 2.83 -11.28
CA LEU A 399 7.49 3.50 -12.57
C LEU A 399 7.71 2.47 -13.70
N ILE A 400 7.13 2.76 -14.86
CA ILE A 400 7.55 2.16 -16.13
C ILE A 400 8.62 3.09 -16.73
N PRO A 401 9.88 2.65 -16.86
CA PRO A 401 10.99 3.53 -17.17
C PRO A 401 11.02 3.95 -18.63
N VAL A 402 10.37 5.07 -18.93
CA VAL A 402 10.33 5.69 -20.26
C VAL A 402 10.97 7.07 -20.18
N LYS A 403 12.10 7.27 -20.90
CA LYS A 403 12.79 8.56 -20.91
C LYS A 403 11.84 9.70 -21.32
N GLY A 404 11.77 10.73 -20.48
CA GLY A 404 10.97 11.93 -20.73
C GLY A 404 9.47 11.78 -20.47
N ARG A 405 9.02 10.64 -19.92
CA ARG A 405 7.62 10.43 -19.56
C ARG A 405 7.52 9.84 -18.15
N ASP A 406 6.52 10.29 -17.42
CA ASP A 406 6.21 9.78 -16.10
C ASP A 406 5.00 8.84 -16.25
N ILE A 407 5.27 7.52 -16.20
CA ILE A 407 4.28 6.47 -16.34
C ILE A 407 4.45 5.51 -15.17
N MET A 408 3.35 5.12 -14.54
CA MET A 408 3.32 4.21 -13.41
C MET A 408 2.40 3.03 -13.71
N VAL A 409 2.74 1.87 -13.18
CA VAL A 409 1.82 0.75 -12.97
C VAL A 409 1.58 0.62 -11.48
N GLN A 410 0.33 0.38 -11.08
CA GLN A 410 -0.07 0.46 -9.68
C GLN A 410 -1.22 -0.49 -9.38
N ALA A 411 -1.19 -1.03 -8.16
CA ALA A 411 -2.27 -1.84 -7.61
C ALA A 411 -3.39 -0.98 -7.02
N TRP A 412 -4.62 -1.47 -7.14
CA TRP A 412 -5.85 -0.84 -6.66
C TRP A 412 -6.74 -1.84 -5.88
N TYR A 413 -6.13 -2.79 -5.17
CA TYR A 413 -6.84 -3.93 -4.56
C TYR A 413 -7.75 -4.66 -5.57
N GLN A 414 -9.04 -4.87 -5.29
CA GLN A 414 -9.98 -5.51 -6.25
C GLN A 414 -10.27 -4.61 -7.45
N GLY A 415 -9.96 -3.30 -7.41
CA GLY A 415 -9.90 -2.44 -8.60
C GLY A 415 -8.77 -2.81 -9.59
N GLY A 416 -7.94 -3.79 -9.22
CA GLY A 416 -6.98 -4.46 -10.07
C GLY A 416 -5.66 -3.70 -10.20
N VAL A 417 -5.19 -3.60 -11.44
CA VAL A 417 -3.94 -2.97 -11.84
C VAL A 417 -4.26 -1.86 -12.83
N SER A 418 -3.84 -0.64 -12.51
CA SER A 418 -3.87 0.50 -13.43
C SER A 418 -2.48 0.77 -13.98
N VAL A 419 -2.40 1.10 -15.27
CA VAL A 419 -1.23 1.75 -15.87
C VAL A 419 -1.67 3.15 -16.27
N TRP A 420 -0.98 4.16 -15.76
CA TRP A 420 -1.36 5.56 -15.93
C TRP A 420 -0.16 6.46 -16.20
N GLU A 421 -0.43 7.60 -16.83
CA GLU A 421 0.57 8.62 -17.16
C GLU A 421 0.31 9.89 -16.35
N PHE A 422 1.37 10.48 -15.81
CA PHE A 422 1.36 11.74 -15.07
C PHE A 422 2.51 12.67 -15.48
N THR A 423 2.95 12.57 -16.73
CA THR A 423 3.96 13.47 -17.32
C THR A 423 3.55 14.95 -17.13
N ASP A 424 2.27 15.25 -17.29
CA ASP A 424 1.64 16.49 -16.80
C ASP A 424 1.00 16.21 -15.43
N SER A 425 1.55 16.82 -14.38
CA SER A 425 1.10 16.60 -12.99
C SER A 425 -0.35 17.03 -12.75
N THR A 426 -0.92 17.87 -13.63
CA THR A 426 -2.29 18.39 -13.48
C THR A 426 -3.32 17.60 -14.29
N ARG A 427 -2.86 16.68 -15.15
CA ARG A 427 -3.71 15.92 -16.06
C ARG A 427 -3.30 14.46 -16.12
N PRO A 428 -3.25 13.75 -14.98
CA PRO A 428 -2.99 12.32 -14.99
C PRO A 428 -4.11 11.60 -15.72
N ARG A 429 -3.79 10.46 -16.34
CA ARG A 429 -4.78 9.65 -17.05
C ARG A 429 -4.40 8.19 -17.06
N GLU A 430 -5.40 7.34 -16.98
CA GLU A 430 -5.22 5.92 -17.22
C GLU A 430 -4.93 5.65 -18.71
N ILE A 431 -4.08 4.67 -18.95
CA ILE A 431 -3.66 4.26 -20.29
C ILE A 431 -3.83 2.77 -20.57
N ALA A 432 -3.93 1.95 -19.52
CA ALA A 432 -4.27 0.53 -19.59
C ALA A 432 -4.74 0.05 -18.22
N TYR A 433 -5.50 -1.04 -18.17
CA TYR A 433 -5.88 -1.68 -16.91
C TYR A 433 -6.04 -3.19 -17.05
N PHE A 434 -5.97 -3.87 -15.93
CA PHE A 434 -6.36 -5.27 -15.73
C PHE A 434 -7.08 -5.35 -14.39
N GLU A 435 -8.25 -5.96 -14.35
CA GLU A 435 -8.96 -6.22 -13.11
C GLU A 435 -9.61 -7.59 -13.16
N ARG A 436 -9.99 -8.05 -11.98
CA ARG A 436 -10.77 -9.27 -11.78
C ARG A 436 -11.99 -8.83 -11.00
N GLY A 437 -13.18 -9.24 -11.43
CA GLY A 437 -14.41 -8.93 -10.72
C GLY A 437 -14.40 -9.45 -9.28
N PRO A 438 -15.46 -9.16 -8.51
CA PRO A 438 -15.52 -9.39 -7.08
C PRO A 438 -15.16 -10.82 -6.71
N LEU A 439 -14.53 -11.00 -5.53
CA LEU A 439 -14.37 -12.32 -4.93
C LEU A 439 -15.71 -12.99 -4.60
N SER A 440 -16.71 -12.18 -4.25
CA SER A 440 -18.06 -12.62 -3.92
C SER A 440 -19.05 -11.46 -4.04
N THR A 441 -20.29 -11.76 -4.41
CA THR A 441 -21.43 -10.81 -4.34
C THR A 441 -22.08 -10.80 -2.96
N ASP A 442 -21.82 -11.81 -2.13
CA ASP A 442 -22.56 -12.06 -0.90
C ASP A 442 -21.71 -11.84 0.35
N THR A 443 -20.39 -11.69 0.18
CA THR A 443 -19.42 -11.51 1.27
C THR A 443 -18.42 -10.45 0.87
N ALA A 444 -18.21 -9.46 1.73
CA ALA A 444 -17.13 -8.49 1.54
C ALA A 444 -15.84 -9.09 2.11
N ALA A 445 -14.85 -9.27 1.25
CA ALA A 445 -13.54 -9.82 1.61
C ALA A 445 -12.42 -8.97 1.00
N THR A 446 -11.32 -8.82 1.72
CA THR A 446 -10.12 -8.15 1.21
C THR A 446 -9.46 -9.01 0.14
N GLY A 447 -9.24 -8.44 -1.03
CA GLY A 447 -8.63 -9.13 -2.15
C GLY A 447 -8.00 -8.22 -3.19
N GLY A 448 -7.69 -8.81 -4.33
CA GLY A 448 -7.09 -8.13 -5.45
C GLY A 448 -5.58 -7.88 -5.28
N SER A 449 -5.04 -6.98 -6.09
CA SER A 449 -3.60 -6.74 -6.17
C SER A 449 -3.10 -5.99 -4.92
N TRP A 450 -2.16 -6.57 -4.15
CA TRP A 450 -1.45 -5.86 -3.09
C TRP A 450 -0.44 -4.88 -3.72
N SER A 451 0.47 -5.39 -4.54
CA SER A 451 1.40 -4.54 -5.29
C SER A 451 1.48 -4.98 -6.74
N ALA A 452 1.70 -4.03 -7.65
CA ALA A 452 1.83 -4.29 -9.09
C ALA A 452 3.01 -3.54 -9.69
N TYR A 453 4.03 -4.28 -10.12
CA TYR A 453 5.33 -3.72 -10.49
C TYR A 453 5.81 -4.08 -11.89
N TYR A 454 6.42 -3.11 -12.57
CA TYR A 454 7.09 -3.34 -13.84
C TYR A 454 8.49 -3.90 -13.62
N TYR A 455 8.76 -5.07 -14.18
CA TYR A 455 10.10 -5.65 -14.17
C TYR A 455 10.45 -6.26 -15.53
N ASN A 456 11.45 -5.68 -16.20
CA ASN A 456 12.10 -6.26 -17.37
C ASN A 456 11.14 -6.67 -18.50
N GLY A 457 10.10 -5.87 -18.76
CA GLY A 457 9.17 -6.04 -19.89
C GLY A 457 7.81 -6.66 -19.53
N HIS A 458 7.59 -6.99 -18.26
CA HIS A 458 6.33 -7.54 -17.76
C HIS A 458 5.91 -6.77 -16.51
N ILE A 459 4.64 -6.87 -16.17
CA ILE A 459 4.10 -6.41 -14.90
C ILE A 459 3.83 -7.66 -14.06
N TYR A 460 4.23 -7.63 -12.80
CA TYR A 460 3.97 -8.69 -11.83
C TYR A 460 3.08 -8.12 -10.74
N SER A 461 1.97 -8.79 -10.44
CA SER A 461 1.08 -8.41 -9.35
C SER A 461 1.01 -9.53 -8.32
N ASN A 462 1.18 -9.19 -7.04
CA ASN A 462 0.99 -10.13 -5.95
C ASN A 462 -0.43 -9.97 -5.42
N ASP A 463 -1.37 -10.73 -5.99
CA ASP A 463 -2.76 -10.72 -5.55
C ASP A 463 -2.89 -11.38 -4.17
N ILE A 464 -3.57 -10.70 -3.25
CA ILE A 464 -3.80 -11.08 -1.85
C ILE A 464 -4.35 -12.51 -1.74
N THR A 465 -5.24 -12.87 -2.66
CA THR A 465 -6.01 -14.11 -2.64
C THR A 465 -5.68 -15.05 -3.78
N LYS A 466 -5.43 -14.52 -4.99
CA LYS A 466 -5.27 -15.30 -6.22
C LYS A 466 -3.82 -15.64 -6.57
N GLY A 467 -2.83 -15.10 -5.83
CA GLY A 467 -1.42 -15.40 -6.06
C GLY A 467 -0.73 -14.45 -7.05
N LEU A 468 0.32 -14.93 -7.72
CA LEU A 468 1.15 -14.09 -8.58
C LEU A 468 0.58 -14.01 -9.99
N ASP A 469 0.08 -12.85 -10.39
CA ASP A 469 -0.29 -12.56 -11.78
C ASP A 469 0.90 -11.99 -12.56
N VAL A 470 1.04 -12.42 -13.82
CA VAL A 470 2.01 -11.90 -14.79
C VAL A 470 1.28 -11.31 -15.98
N LEU A 471 1.47 -10.01 -16.19
CA LEU A 471 0.81 -9.25 -17.24
C LEU A 471 1.82 -8.76 -18.27
N LYS A 472 1.38 -8.70 -19.53
CA LYS A 472 2.12 -8.11 -20.64
C LYS A 472 1.43 -6.85 -21.11
N LEU A 473 2.16 -5.74 -21.10
CA LEU A 473 1.73 -4.47 -21.67
C LEU A 473 2.32 -4.32 -23.09
N ASP A 474 1.43 -4.20 -24.07
CA ASP A 474 1.76 -3.92 -25.47
C ASP A 474 1.25 -2.54 -25.85
N ASP A 475 2.04 -1.51 -25.51
CA ASP A 475 1.70 -0.12 -25.79
C ASP A 475 2.92 0.66 -26.28
N ARG A 476 2.77 1.37 -27.42
CA ARG A 476 3.85 2.20 -28.00
C ARG A 476 4.38 3.25 -27.02
N ARG A 477 3.53 3.69 -26.09
CA ARG A 477 3.85 4.63 -25.01
C ARG A 477 4.90 4.08 -24.05
N THR A 478 4.90 2.76 -23.83
CA THR A 478 5.73 2.07 -22.83
C THR A 478 6.80 1.16 -23.44
N ASP A 479 6.72 0.86 -24.74
CA ASP A 479 7.71 0.05 -25.47
C ASP A 479 9.18 0.45 -25.23
N PRO A 480 9.57 1.74 -25.10
CA PRO A 480 10.94 2.10 -24.76
C PRO A 480 11.47 1.46 -23.47
N ALA A 481 10.61 1.21 -22.48
CA ALA A 481 10.98 0.60 -21.20
C ALA A 481 11.49 -0.83 -21.36
N LYS A 482 11.08 -1.55 -22.41
CA LYS A 482 11.54 -2.93 -22.70
C LYS A 482 13.06 -3.01 -22.94
N ARG A 483 13.72 -1.87 -23.22
CA ARG A 483 15.18 -1.76 -23.37
C ARG A 483 15.92 -1.48 -22.07
N VAL A 484 15.22 -1.11 -21.01
CA VAL A 484 15.78 -0.93 -19.67
C VAL A 484 15.80 -2.30 -18.99
N ARG A 485 17.00 -2.72 -18.55
CA ARG A 485 17.21 -3.98 -17.86
C ARG A 485 17.69 -3.71 -16.44
N MET A 486 16.85 -4.04 -15.48
CA MET A 486 17.15 -3.92 -14.05
C MET A 486 17.69 -5.27 -13.57
N ARG A 487 18.84 -5.25 -12.88
CA ARG A 487 19.42 -6.45 -12.25
C ARG A 487 18.78 -6.75 -10.90
N GLU A 488 18.34 -5.72 -10.21
CA GLU A 488 17.69 -5.78 -8.91
C GLU A 488 16.65 -4.65 -8.88
N LEU A 489 15.52 -4.87 -8.21
CA LEU A 489 14.49 -3.86 -8.00
C LEU A 489 13.79 -4.14 -6.68
N ASN A 490 13.94 -3.23 -5.73
CA ASN A 490 13.00 -3.03 -4.62
C ASN A 490 12.33 -1.70 -4.92
N VAL A 491 11.01 -1.64 -4.99
CA VAL A 491 10.34 -0.48 -5.61
C VAL A 491 10.47 0.78 -4.76
N GLN A 492 10.46 0.62 -3.44
CA GLN A 492 10.70 1.66 -2.45
C GLN A 492 12.18 2.11 -2.43
N THR A 493 13.11 1.31 -2.94
CA THR A 493 14.50 1.72 -3.21
C THR A 493 14.66 1.97 -4.71
N GLN A 494 14.13 3.09 -5.20
CA GLN A 494 14.06 3.35 -6.63
C GLN A 494 15.47 3.39 -7.24
N PRO A 495 15.75 2.58 -8.28
CA PRO A 495 17.03 2.63 -8.98
C PRO A 495 17.10 3.87 -9.85
N ASP A 496 18.31 4.20 -10.32
CA ASP A 496 18.42 5.01 -11.54
C ASP A 496 18.06 4.12 -12.74
N TYR A 497 16.87 4.30 -13.28
CA TYR A 497 16.36 3.46 -14.35
C TYR A 497 17.02 3.74 -15.72
N LEU A 498 17.70 4.88 -15.89
CA LEU A 498 18.24 5.32 -17.18
C LEU A 498 19.77 5.34 -17.21
N ASP A 499 20.42 5.27 -16.06
CA ASP A 499 21.86 5.08 -15.99
C ASP A 499 22.25 3.66 -16.44
N ARG A 500 23.04 3.61 -17.51
CA ARG A 500 23.58 2.37 -18.07
C ARG A 500 24.85 1.92 -17.37
N SER A 501 25.36 2.71 -16.41
CA SER A 501 26.60 2.46 -15.68
C SER A 501 26.37 1.75 -14.35
N GLY A 502 25.60 0.65 -14.38
CA GLY A 502 25.54 -0.26 -13.23
C GLY A 502 26.94 -0.71 -12.83
N GLY A 503 27.44 -0.14 -11.73
CA GLY A 503 28.71 -0.48 -11.08
C GLY A 503 28.70 -1.83 -10.41
#